data_AF-A0A820L8D5-F1
#
_entry.id   AF-A0A820L8D5-F1
#
_cell.length_a   1.000
_cell.length_b   1.000
_cell.length_c   1.000
_cell.angle_alpha   90.00
_cell.angle_beta   90.00
_cell.angle_gamma   90.00
#
_symmetry.space_group_name_H-M   'P 1'
#
loop_
_entity.id
_entity.type
_entity.pdbx_description
1 polymer ?
#
loop_
_entity_poly.entity_id
_entity_poly.type
_entity_poly.pdbx_seq_one_letter_code
_entity_poly.pdbx_strand_id
1 'polypeptide(L)'
;AIGLALIPPSHVESVWTNIMDEYTPETPLAQDFNDYMVENYVCQQSSRYSIELWNVFTNIQQKLPRTNNAAEGYNHRMSTVFPPHPHIYEFIRRLKDEHEYQHHKAEEAQVHKKKRRNIYEKIDAKLLQLIHQFENGRITATELAIESGKTVKIKKKK
;
A
#
# COMPACT_ATOMS: atom_id res chain seq x y z
N ALA A 1 -6.57 2.91 -14.53
CA ALA A 1 -5.69 2.31 -13.52
C ALA A 1 -6.61 1.67 -12.51
N ILE A 2 -6.50 0.36 -12.34
CA ILE A 2 -7.36 -0.44 -11.45
C ILE A 2 -6.64 -0.55 -10.10
N GLY A 3 -7.35 -0.29 -9.02
CA GLY A 3 -6.83 -0.30 -7.66
C GLY A 3 -7.11 -1.61 -6.92
N LEU A 4 -6.53 -2.73 -7.36
CA LEU A 4 -6.73 -4.05 -6.72
C LEU A 4 -6.28 -4.06 -5.24
N ALA A 5 -5.29 -3.23 -4.88
CA ALA A 5 -4.83 -3.12 -3.49
C ALA A 5 -5.85 -2.42 -2.58
N LEU A 6 -6.90 -1.83 -3.16
CA LEU A 6 -7.87 -0.96 -2.49
C LEU A 6 -9.26 -1.61 -2.41
N ILE A 7 -9.35 -2.92 -2.69
CA ILE A 7 -10.56 -3.73 -2.56
C ILE A 7 -10.35 -4.83 -1.51
N PRO A 8 -11.41 -5.43 -0.95
CA PRO A 8 -11.26 -6.53 -0.01
C PRO A 8 -10.43 -7.68 -0.60
N PRO A 9 -9.49 -8.27 0.16
CA PRO A 9 -8.66 -9.38 -0.32
C PRO A 9 -9.44 -10.53 -0.94
N SER A 10 -10.60 -10.86 -0.36
CA SER A 10 -11.49 -11.94 -0.84
C SER A 10 -12.11 -11.69 -2.22
N HIS A 11 -12.10 -10.44 -2.70
CA HIS A 11 -12.67 -10.06 -3.99
C HIS A 11 -11.62 -9.83 -5.07
N VAL A 12 -10.33 -9.92 -4.74
CA VAL A 12 -9.24 -9.64 -5.68
C VAL A 12 -9.27 -10.58 -6.87
N GLU A 13 -9.41 -11.88 -6.63
CA GLU A 13 -9.41 -12.90 -7.67
C GLU A 13 -10.61 -12.75 -8.61
N SER A 14 -11.82 -12.63 -8.05
CA SER A 14 -13.04 -12.47 -8.84
C SER A 14 -13.05 -11.16 -9.64
N VAL A 15 -12.59 -10.06 -9.05
CA VAL A 15 -12.49 -8.77 -9.75
C VAL A 15 -11.46 -8.84 -10.87
N TRP A 16 -10.31 -9.50 -10.66
CA TRP A 16 -9.32 -9.68 -11.70
C TRP A 16 -9.91 -10.45 -12.89
N THR A 17 -10.49 -11.62 -12.65
CA THR A 17 -11.09 -12.45 -13.71
C THR A 17 -12.15 -11.70 -14.50
N ASN A 18 -13.08 -11.02 -13.81
CA ASN A 18 -14.13 -10.23 -14.48
C ASN A 18 -13.55 -9.14 -15.38
N ILE A 19 -12.51 -8.44 -14.93
CA ILE A 19 -11.86 -7.39 -15.73
C ILE A 19 -11.11 -8.03 -16.89
N MET A 20 -10.46 -9.17 -16.69
CA MET A 20 -9.74 -9.84 -17.76
C MET A 20 -10.69 -10.31 -18.86
N ASP A 21 -11.83 -10.89 -18.50
CA ASP A 21 -12.84 -11.33 -19.46
C ASP A 21 -13.43 -10.17 -20.28
N GLU A 22 -13.59 -8.99 -19.67
CA GLU A 22 -14.18 -7.83 -20.32
C GLU A 22 -13.18 -7.03 -21.18
N TYR A 23 -11.92 -6.93 -20.75
CA TYR A 23 -10.96 -5.96 -21.31
C TYR A 23 -9.70 -6.58 -21.93
N THR A 24 -9.44 -7.88 -21.79
CA THR A 24 -8.21 -8.49 -22.32
C THR A 24 -8.32 -8.73 -23.82
N PRO A 25 -7.42 -8.18 -24.66
CA PRO A 25 -7.35 -8.53 -26.07
C PRO A 25 -6.93 -9.98 -26.28
N GLU A 26 -7.46 -10.64 -27.31
CA GLU A 26 -7.06 -12.00 -27.72
C GLU A 26 -5.67 -12.01 -28.38
N THR A 27 -4.65 -11.71 -27.60
CA THR A 27 -3.25 -11.73 -28.04
C THR A 27 -2.42 -12.57 -27.07
N PRO A 28 -1.42 -13.34 -27.56
CA PRO A 28 -0.56 -14.16 -26.69
C PRO A 28 0.10 -13.33 -25.57
N LEU A 29 0.55 -12.13 -25.89
CA LEU A 29 1.20 -11.25 -24.91
C LEU A 29 0.25 -10.80 -23.78
N ALA A 30 -1.04 -10.63 -24.06
CA ALA A 30 -2.02 -10.31 -23.03
C ALA A 30 -2.33 -11.53 -22.15
N GLN A 31 -2.34 -12.73 -22.72
CA GLN A 31 -2.46 -13.98 -21.98
C GLN A 31 -1.26 -14.22 -21.06
N ASP A 32 -0.03 -14.08 -21.58
CA ASP A 32 1.20 -14.19 -20.79
C ASP A 32 1.23 -13.23 -19.60
N PHE A 33 0.74 -12.00 -19.80
CA PHE A 33 0.61 -11.02 -18.72
C PHE A 33 -0.41 -11.44 -17.67
N ASN A 34 -1.56 -11.98 -18.09
CA ASN A 34 -2.60 -12.44 -17.18
C ASN A 34 -2.13 -13.63 -16.36
N ASP A 35 -1.50 -14.60 -17.00
CA ASP A 35 -0.93 -15.78 -16.33
C ASP A 35 0.12 -15.35 -15.29
N TYR A 36 1.03 -14.44 -15.67
CA TYR A 36 2.00 -13.87 -14.74
C TYR A 36 1.32 -13.22 -13.52
N MET A 37 0.27 -12.43 -13.75
CA MET A 37 -0.46 -11.75 -12.66
C MET A 37 -1.16 -12.74 -11.74
N VAL A 38 -1.78 -13.79 -12.29
CA VAL A 38 -2.42 -14.86 -11.52
C VAL A 38 -1.43 -15.62 -10.66
N GLU A 39 -0.34 -16.09 -11.27
CA GLU A 39 0.71 -16.85 -10.60
C GLU A 39 1.43 -16.06 -9.51
N ASN A 40 1.61 -14.75 -9.69
CA ASN A 40 2.43 -13.97 -8.77
C ASN A 40 1.60 -13.21 -7.72
N TYR A 41 0.39 -12.74 -8.03
CA TYR A 41 -0.29 -11.76 -7.17
C TYR A 41 -1.77 -12.04 -6.90
N VAL A 42 -2.51 -12.63 -7.84
CA VAL A 42 -3.98 -12.65 -7.78
C VAL A 42 -4.52 -13.93 -7.14
N CYS A 43 -3.94 -15.10 -7.43
CA CYS A 43 -4.48 -16.36 -6.93
C CYS A 43 -4.32 -16.45 -5.41
N GLN A 44 -5.43 -16.55 -4.68
CA GLN A 44 -5.39 -16.45 -3.22
C GLN A 44 -4.63 -17.60 -2.56
N GLN A 45 -4.69 -18.82 -3.11
CA GLN A 45 -4.06 -20.00 -2.50
C GLN A 45 -2.62 -20.26 -2.97
N SER A 46 -2.25 -19.85 -4.17
CA SER A 46 -0.97 -20.25 -4.79
C SER A 46 -0.11 -19.10 -5.31
N SER A 47 -0.58 -17.85 -5.20
CA SER A 47 0.22 -16.70 -5.63
C SER A 47 1.56 -16.67 -4.90
N ARG A 48 2.64 -16.41 -5.65
CA ARG A 48 3.99 -16.25 -5.09
C ARG A 48 4.03 -15.16 -4.01
N TYR A 49 3.27 -14.10 -4.20
CA TYR A 49 3.13 -12.99 -3.27
C TYR A 49 1.68 -12.90 -2.80
N SER A 50 1.45 -13.41 -1.58
CA SER A 50 0.15 -13.37 -0.92
C SER A 50 -0.51 -11.99 -1.01
N ILE A 51 -1.82 -11.98 -1.23
CA ILE A 51 -2.64 -10.76 -1.30
C ILE A 51 -2.46 -9.90 -0.04
N GLU A 52 -2.33 -10.52 1.13
CA GLU A 52 -2.14 -9.84 2.41
C GLU A 52 -0.87 -8.98 2.46
N LEU A 53 0.13 -9.30 1.65
CA LEU A 53 1.41 -8.58 1.61
C LEU A 53 1.26 -7.19 0.97
N TRP A 54 0.44 -7.07 -0.07
CA TRP A 54 0.35 -5.87 -0.91
C TRP A 54 -1.00 -5.17 -0.86
N ASN A 55 -2.04 -5.84 -0.37
CA ASN A 55 -3.36 -5.24 -0.18
C ASN A 55 -3.36 -4.26 0.99
N VAL A 56 -4.02 -3.12 0.82
CA VAL A 56 -4.05 -2.04 1.82
C VAL A 56 -5.48 -1.62 2.16
N PHE A 57 -6.49 -2.42 1.81
CA PHE A 57 -7.90 -2.13 2.07
C PHE A 57 -8.16 -1.90 3.57
N THR A 58 -7.72 -2.85 4.40
CA THR A 58 -7.86 -2.77 5.86
C THR A 58 -7.09 -1.58 6.43
N ASN A 59 -5.90 -1.27 5.88
CA ASN A 59 -5.10 -0.13 6.32
C ASN A 59 -5.86 1.19 6.12
N ILE A 60 -6.59 1.33 5.01
CA ILE A 60 -7.40 2.54 4.75
C ILE A 60 -8.51 2.67 5.79
N GLN A 61 -9.25 1.59 6.07
CA GLN A 61 -10.31 1.59 7.09
C GLN A 61 -9.77 1.95 8.47
N GLN A 62 -8.59 1.42 8.83
CA GLN A 62 -7.92 1.68 10.10
C GLN A 62 -7.12 3.00 10.13
N LYS A 63 -7.15 3.79 9.04
CA LYS A 63 -6.36 5.03 8.89
C LYS A 63 -4.85 4.82 9.09
N LEU A 64 -4.36 3.64 8.73
CA LEU A 64 -2.94 3.29 8.72
C LEU A 64 -2.28 3.75 7.40
N PRO A 65 -0.93 3.87 7.37
CA PRO A 65 -0.20 4.16 6.15
C PRO A 65 -0.48 3.14 5.03
N ARG A 66 -0.68 3.65 3.81
CA ARG A 66 -0.85 2.84 2.59
C ARG A 66 0.47 2.35 1.99
N THR A 67 1.59 2.89 2.44
CA THR A 67 2.92 2.53 1.94
C THR A 67 3.86 2.31 3.11
N ASN A 68 4.91 1.54 2.86
CA ASN A 68 6.01 1.24 3.77
C ASN A 68 7.06 2.38 3.85
N ASN A 69 6.78 3.59 3.34
CA ASN A 69 7.74 4.71 3.28
C ASN A 69 8.38 5.02 4.65
N ALA A 70 7.65 4.82 5.75
CA ALA A 70 8.19 5.00 7.09
C ALA A 70 9.30 3.99 7.40
N ALA A 71 9.08 2.72 7.06
CA ALA A 71 10.08 1.66 7.22
C ALA A 71 11.26 1.86 6.27
N GLU A 72 11.03 2.25 5.02
CA GLU A 72 12.09 2.59 4.07
C GLU A 72 12.94 3.76 4.56
N GLY A 73 12.30 4.83 5.06
CA GLY A 73 12.98 5.98 5.64
C GLY A 73 13.81 5.61 6.87
N TYR A 74 13.28 4.73 7.73
CA TYR A 74 14.02 4.21 8.88
C TYR A 74 15.23 3.37 8.45
N ASN A 75 15.05 2.43 7.53
CA ASN A 75 16.15 1.59 7.02
C ASN A 75 17.24 2.43 6.33
N HIS A 76 16.83 3.46 5.57
CA HIS A 76 17.77 4.40 4.96
C HIS A 76 18.59 5.15 6.02
N ARG A 77 17.92 5.66 7.06
CA ARG A 77 18.60 6.29 8.19
C ARG A 77 19.57 5.31 8.86
N MET A 78 19.14 4.10 9.17
CA MET A 78 19.99 3.07 9.76
C MET A 78 21.23 2.82 8.89
N SER A 79 21.10 2.72 7.57
CA SER A 79 22.24 2.55 6.67
C SER A 79 23.24 3.73 6.72
N THR A 80 22.78 4.93 7.08
CA THR A 80 23.63 6.12 7.25
C THR A 80 24.23 6.19 8.66
N VAL A 81 23.48 5.72 9.66
CA VAL A 81 23.88 5.73 11.07
C VAL A 81 24.89 4.63 11.36
N PHE A 82 24.89 3.49 10.67
CA PHE A 82 25.88 2.43 10.91
C PHE A 82 27.03 2.50 9.91
N PRO A 83 28.29 2.30 10.33
CA PRO A 83 29.38 2.11 9.38
C PRO A 83 29.19 0.74 8.69
N PRO A 84 29.82 0.48 7.54
CA PRO A 84 29.65 -0.78 6.82
C PRO A 84 30.03 -2.02 7.65
N HIS A 85 31.02 -1.90 8.54
CA HIS A 85 31.54 -2.99 9.37
C HIS A 85 31.80 -2.50 10.81
N PRO A 86 30.76 -2.27 11.63
CA PRO A 86 30.93 -1.89 13.02
C PRO A 86 31.41 -3.08 13.84
N HIS A 87 32.31 -2.86 14.79
CA HIS A 87 32.55 -3.86 15.83
C HIS A 87 31.36 -3.88 16.82
N ILE A 88 31.22 -4.96 17.59
CA ILE A 88 30.03 -5.18 18.45
C ILE A 88 29.75 -4.03 19.42
N TYR A 89 30.77 -3.45 20.05
CA TYR A 89 30.57 -2.31 20.95
C TYR A 89 30.09 -1.03 20.25
N GLU A 90 30.56 -0.77 19.03
CA GLU A 90 30.11 0.38 18.24
C GLU A 90 28.67 0.16 17.77
N PHE A 91 28.35 -1.05 17.33
CA PHE A 91 26.99 -1.44 16.98
C PHE A 91 26.01 -1.21 18.14
N ILE A 92 26.35 -1.69 19.34
CA ILE A 92 25.54 -1.50 20.56
C ILE A 92 25.39 -0.02 20.89
N ARG A 93 26.48 0.77 20.83
CA ARG A 93 26.41 2.20 21.13
C ARG A 93 25.46 2.92 20.16
N ARG A 94 25.65 2.75 18.85
CA ARG A 94 24.81 3.41 17.84
C ARG A 94 23.34 2.96 17.91
N LEU A 95 23.08 1.71 18.28
CA LEU A 95 21.71 1.24 18.54
C LEU A 95 21.06 1.95 19.73
N LYS A 96 21.79 2.19 20.81
CA LYS A 96 21.28 2.95 21.97
C LYS A 96 20.98 4.39 21.60
N ASP A 97 21.91 5.04 20.91
CA ASP A 97 21.76 6.44 20.47
C ASP A 97 20.53 6.58 19.53
N GLU A 98 20.35 5.64 18.60
CA GLU A 98 19.19 5.64 17.71
C GLU A 98 17.88 5.37 18.45
N HIS A 99 17.88 4.47 19.43
CA HIS A 99 16.71 4.22 20.27
C HIS A 99 16.27 5.48 21.04
N GLU A 100 17.21 6.16 21.69
CA GLU A 100 16.94 7.43 22.40
C GLU A 100 16.41 8.50 21.44
N TYR A 101 17.00 8.62 20.25
CA TYR A 101 16.52 9.54 19.22
C TYR A 101 15.08 9.24 18.80
N GLN A 102 14.75 7.97 18.53
CA GLN A 102 13.40 7.58 18.11
C GLN A 102 12.39 7.80 19.23
N HIS A 103 12.78 7.55 20.48
CA HIS A 103 11.94 7.85 21.65
C HIS A 103 11.60 9.35 21.72
N HIS A 104 12.62 10.20 21.65
CA HIS A 104 12.42 11.65 21.66
C HIS A 104 11.54 12.12 20.49
N LYS A 105 11.72 11.56 19.29
CA LYS A 105 10.85 11.86 18.13
C LYS A 105 9.41 11.43 18.34
N ALA A 106 9.18 10.29 18.99
CA ALA A 106 7.85 9.81 19.31
C ALA A 106 7.15 10.74 20.31
N GLU A 107 7.86 11.18 21.35
CA GLU A 107 7.36 12.15 22.34
C GLU A 107 7.05 13.52 21.70
N GLU A 108 7.98 14.04 20.88
CA GLU A 108 7.76 15.29 20.13
C GLU A 108 6.50 15.21 19.25
N ALA A 109 6.24 14.06 18.63
CA ALA A 109 5.08 13.86 17.76
C ALA A 109 3.74 13.85 18.52
N GLN A 110 3.74 13.52 19.82
CA GLN A 110 2.55 13.61 20.66
C GLN A 110 2.15 15.07 20.94
N VAL A 111 3.15 15.95 21.08
CA VAL A 111 2.94 17.39 21.35
C VAL A 111 2.75 18.18 20.06
N HIS A 112 3.61 17.96 19.07
CA HIS A 112 3.62 18.69 17.80
C HIS A 112 3.14 17.79 16.66
N LYS A 113 1.82 17.74 16.45
CA LYS A 113 1.25 17.02 15.31
C LYS A 113 1.63 17.69 13.99
N LYS A 114 2.65 17.16 13.32
CA LYS A 114 2.95 17.53 11.93
C LYS A 114 1.74 17.20 11.06
N LYS A 115 1.07 18.23 10.52
CA LYS A 115 -0.04 18.04 9.59
C LYS A 115 0.48 17.39 8.32
N ARG A 116 -0.21 16.31 7.90
CA ARG A 116 0.04 15.70 6.60
C ARG A 116 -0.41 16.69 5.51
N ARG A 117 0.16 16.59 4.32
CA ARG A 117 -0.31 17.40 3.19
C ARG A 117 -1.79 17.10 2.93
N ASN A 118 -2.60 18.16 2.89
CA ASN A 118 -4.06 18.12 2.72
C ASN A 118 -4.50 17.26 1.50
N ILE A 119 -3.69 17.18 0.43
CA ILE A 119 -3.96 16.33 -0.73
C ILE A 119 -4.14 14.85 -0.32
N TYR A 120 -3.29 14.32 0.56
CA TYR A 120 -3.38 12.91 0.96
C TYR A 120 -4.58 12.66 1.87
N GLU A 121 -4.89 13.61 2.76
CA GLU A 121 -6.08 13.54 3.61
C GLU A 121 -7.37 13.51 2.76
N LYS A 122 -7.43 14.33 1.71
CA LYS A 122 -8.54 14.31 0.75
C LYS A 122 -8.66 12.98 0.01
N ILE A 123 -7.54 12.40 -0.40
CA ILE A 123 -7.52 11.09 -1.07
C ILE A 123 -8.05 10.02 -0.10
N ASP A 124 -7.52 9.97 1.12
CA ASP A 124 -7.92 8.97 2.12
C ASP A 124 -9.41 9.11 2.48
N ALA A 125 -9.91 10.35 2.63
CA ALA A 125 -11.33 10.62 2.85
C ALA A 125 -12.21 10.12 1.69
N LYS A 126 -11.79 10.34 0.45
CA LYS A 126 -12.53 9.85 -0.73
C LYS A 126 -12.50 8.32 -0.82
N LEU A 127 -11.37 7.68 -0.51
CA LEU A 127 -11.28 6.22 -0.49
C LEU A 127 -12.19 5.63 0.59
N LEU A 128 -12.23 6.22 1.78
CA LEU A 128 -13.16 5.79 2.84
C LEU A 128 -14.64 5.92 2.42
N GLN A 129 -14.99 6.98 1.70
CA GLN A 129 -16.35 7.13 1.16
C GLN A 129 -16.70 6.03 0.16
N LEU A 130 -15.77 5.67 -0.73
CA LEU A 130 -15.97 4.57 -1.68
C LEU A 130 -16.13 3.22 -0.96
N ILE A 131 -15.29 2.96 0.04
CA ILE A 131 -15.40 1.75 0.86
C ILE A 131 -16.78 1.69 1.54
N HIS A 132 -17.26 2.79 2.11
CA HIS A 132 -18.57 2.84 2.73
C HIS A 132 -19.72 2.64 1.71
N GLN A 133 -19.57 3.13 0.48
CA GLN A 133 -20.56 2.85 -0.59
C GLN A 133 -20.58 1.37 -0.95
N PHE A 134 -19.42 0.72 -1.00
CA PHE A 134 -19.30 -0.71 -1.25
C PHE A 134 -19.92 -1.54 -0.12
N GLU A 135 -19.62 -1.23 1.14
CA GLU A 135 -20.20 -1.91 2.31
C GLU A 135 -21.73 -1.80 2.36
N ASN A 136 -22.30 -0.68 1.89
CA ASN A 136 -23.74 -0.48 1.78
C ASN A 136 -24.36 -1.10 0.51
N GLY A 137 -23.58 -1.81 -0.32
CA GLY A 137 -24.05 -2.43 -1.56
C GLY A 137 -24.43 -1.45 -2.67
N ARG A 138 -23.99 -0.19 -2.59
CA ARG A 138 -24.28 0.83 -3.63
C ARG A 138 -23.39 0.71 -4.85
N ILE A 139 -22.22 0.12 -4.69
CA ILE A 139 -21.25 -0.14 -5.76
C ILE A 139 -20.73 -1.57 -5.66
N THR A 140 -20.37 -2.13 -6.79
CA THR A 140 -19.76 -3.46 -6.92
C THR A 140 -18.25 -3.42 -6.61
N ALA A 141 -17.64 -4.59 -6.41
CA ALA A 141 -16.20 -4.69 -6.15
C ALA A 141 -15.35 -4.23 -7.36
N THR A 142 -15.84 -4.46 -8.59
CA THR A 142 -15.20 -4.00 -9.83
C THR A 142 -15.24 -2.48 -9.94
N GLU A 143 -16.41 -1.86 -9.68
CA GLU A 143 -16.55 -0.40 -9.63
C GLU A 143 -15.66 0.22 -8.56
N LEU A 144 -15.60 -0.38 -7.36
CA LEU A 144 -14.70 0.05 -6.30
C LEU A 144 -13.23 0.02 -6.77
N ALA A 145 -12.79 -1.05 -7.43
CA ALA A 145 -11.42 -1.17 -7.93
C ALA A 145 -11.10 -0.08 -8.96
N ILE A 146 -12.04 0.23 -9.86
CA ILE A 146 -11.85 1.24 -10.90
C ILE A 146 -11.80 2.65 -10.28
N GLU A 147 -12.76 3.01 -9.43
CA GLU A 147 -12.87 4.36 -8.86
C GLU A 147 -11.79 4.66 -7.83
N SER A 148 -11.37 3.67 -7.05
CA SER A 148 -10.26 3.79 -6.11
C SER A 148 -8.94 4.02 -6.87
N GLY A 149 -8.69 3.27 -7.95
CA GLY A 149 -7.53 3.44 -8.81
C GLY A 149 -7.47 4.82 -9.49
N LYS A 150 -8.62 5.34 -9.94
CA LYS A 150 -8.73 6.73 -10.45
C LYS A 150 -8.43 7.77 -9.36
N THR A 151 -8.91 7.54 -8.14
CA THR A 151 -8.76 8.45 -7.01
C THR A 151 -7.31 8.61 -6.56
N VAL A 152 -6.53 7.52 -6.58
CA VAL A 152 -5.10 7.56 -6.21
C VAL A 152 -4.23 8.16 -7.31
N LYS A 153 -4.67 8.14 -8.58
CA LYS A 153 -3.91 8.70 -9.70
C LYS A 153 -3.89 10.24 -9.60
N ILE A 154 -2.92 10.77 -8.86
CA ILE A 154 -2.67 12.21 -8.78
C ILE A 154 -2.32 12.71 -10.18
N LYS A 155 -3.13 13.61 -10.76
CA LYS A 155 -2.73 14.34 -11.96
C LYS A 155 -1.45 15.11 -11.60
N LYS A 156 -0.30 14.69 -12.13
CA LYS A 156 0.88 15.56 -12.19
C LYS A 156 0.42 16.83 -12.91
N LYS A 157 0.40 17.97 -12.22
CA LYS A 157 0.35 19.26 -12.92
C LYS A 157 1.60 19.28 -13.80
N LYS A 158 1.38 19.36 -15.12
CA LYS A 158 2.44 19.73 -16.06
C LYS A 158 2.90 21.14 -15.74
#